data_AF-A0A3D1HDQ8-F1
#
_entry.id   AF-A0A3D1HDQ8-F1
#
_cell.length_a   1.000
_cell.length_b   1.000
_cell.length_c   1.000
_cell.angle_alpha   90.00
_cell.angle_beta   90.00
_cell.angle_gamma   90.00
#
_symmetry.space_group_name_H-M   'P 1'
#
loop_
_entity.id
_entity.type
_entity.pdbx_description
1 polymer ?
#
loop_
_entity_poly.entity_id
_entity_poly.type
_entity_poly.pdbx_seq_one_letter_code
_entity_poly.pdbx_strand_id
1 'polypeptide(L)'
;MTGNIGEWSELYTLFKLLADGKLYAADANTNKIPNIYYDVLKVIRAQANEKLEYCRSSEIKVINADTGDEICSVPIAAFVAQTDNLLAGIKAKTGSKGAFELPDVWSFAKSIKCKTLKAKSKDKADIHLMVHDIMSGRDDTFGFSIKSQLGSPSTLFNASGATNFTYKIVGHKLTGSEISTFHGFKLFKDKFDFLASLGADIEFVETDNKTLDFNLKMVMTEMPVVFAEMIKYYYQGKSYSISELTNMVAEAGLISTLDNTVYLHHKVKEMLTNIALGMVPNTMWTGDYEATGGYIIVKDDGDIVCYHIYNHNAFKNYMFANTRFDTPSKTKHGFGNIYEVDGQQYLKLNVQIRFVK
;
A
#
# COMPACT_ATOMS: atom_id res chain seq x y z
N MET A 1 -10.54 -19.62 -15.21
CA MET A 1 -9.43 -18.83 -14.61
C MET A 1 -10.01 -18.18 -13.39
N THR A 2 -9.43 -18.45 -12.23
CA THR A 2 -9.89 -17.93 -10.94
C THR A 2 -8.96 -16.82 -10.48
N GLY A 3 -9.52 -15.81 -9.83
CA GLY A 3 -8.77 -14.72 -9.21
C GLY A 3 -9.55 -14.07 -8.08
N ASN A 4 -8.85 -13.46 -7.13
CA ASN A 4 -9.49 -12.59 -6.14
C ASN A 4 -9.75 -11.18 -6.72
N ILE A 5 -10.49 -10.33 -6.00
CA ILE A 5 -10.85 -8.97 -6.48
C ILE A 5 -9.62 -8.15 -6.85
N GLY A 6 -8.52 -8.24 -6.09
CA GLY A 6 -7.28 -7.52 -6.38
C GLY A 6 -6.67 -7.95 -7.71
N GLU A 7 -6.59 -9.26 -7.96
CA GLU A 7 -6.03 -9.82 -9.20
C GLU A 7 -6.88 -9.46 -10.42
N TRP A 8 -8.21 -9.49 -10.29
CA TRP A 8 -9.12 -9.02 -11.34
C TRP A 8 -9.03 -7.50 -11.56
N SER A 9 -8.68 -6.73 -10.52
CA SER A 9 -8.51 -5.27 -10.64
C SER A 9 -7.26 -4.88 -11.44
N GLU A 10 -6.22 -5.70 -11.45
CA GLU A 10 -5.06 -5.49 -12.33
C GLU A 10 -5.45 -5.65 -13.80
N LEU A 11 -6.19 -6.72 -14.14
CA LEU A 11 -6.74 -6.91 -15.49
C LEU A 11 -7.73 -5.80 -15.86
N TYR A 12 -8.56 -5.37 -14.91
CA TYR A 12 -9.47 -4.24 -15.10
C TYR A 12 -8.72 -2.97 -15.49
N THR A 13 -7.62 -2.67 -14.79
CA THR A 13 -6.80 -1.50 -15.06
C THR A 13 -6.21 -1.54 -16.47
N LEU A 14 -5.73 -2.71 -16.93
CA LEU A 14 -5.29 -2.91 -18.31
C LEU A 14 -6.40 -2.54 -19.31
N PHE A 15 -7.61 -3.07 -19.12
CA PHE A 15 -8.71 -2.83 -20.05
C PHE A 15 -9.15 -1.36 -20.05
N LYS A 16 -9.28 -0.79 -18.85
CA LYS A 16 -9.71 0.59 -18.65
C LYS A 16 -8.75 1.59 -19.28
N LEU A 17 -7.44 1.40 -19.09
CA LEU A 17 -6.41 2.27 -19.69
C LEU A 17 -6.42 2.22 -21.22
N LEU A 18 -6.59 1.03 -21.81
CA LEU A 18 -6.66 0.87 -23.26
C LEU A 18 -7.96 1.45 -23.84
N ALA A 19 -9.07 1.28 -23.13
CA ALA A 19 -10.36 1.87 -23.48
C ALA A 19 -10.30 3.41 -23.46
N ASP A 20 -9.91 3.99 -22.33
CA ASP A 20 -9.93 5.44 -22.11
C ASP A 20 -8.84 6.18 -22.89
N GLY A 21 -7.65 5.57 -22.98
CA GLY A 21 -6.48 6.17 -23.63
C GLY A 21 -5.83 7.32 -22.85
N LYS A 22 -6.33 7.65 -21.65
CA LYS A 22 -5.80 8.71 -20.80
C LYS A 22 -5.72 8.26 -19.35
N LEU A 23 -4.65 8.65 -18.68
CA LEU A 23 -4.43 8.42 -17.25
C LEU A 23 -4.29 9.78 -16.56
N TYR A 24 -5.32 10.18 -15.81
CA TYR A 24 -5.34 11.46 -15.10
C TYR A 24 -4.60 11.37 -13.77
N ALA A 25 -3.89 12.42 -13.40
CA ALA A 25 -3.40 12.58 -12.03
C ALA A 25 -4.55 12.95 -11.07
N ALA A 26 -4.35 12.75 -9.77
CA ALA A 26 -5.33 13.11 -8.74
C ALA A 26 -4.77 13.94 -7.59
N ASP A 27 -5.66 14.67 -6.90
CA ASP A 27 -5.40 15.34 -5.63
C ASP A 27 -5.42 14.36 -4.44
N ALA A 28 -5.15 14.83 -3.21
CA ALA A 28 -5.12 13.95 -2.04
C ALA A 28 -6.47 13.27 -1.70
N ASN A 29 -7.58 13.74 -2.28
CA ASN A 29 -8.92 13.21 -2.11
C ASN A 29 -9.32 12.28 -3.28
N THR A 30 -8.38 11.93 -4.17
CA THR A 30 -8.61 11.06 -5.33
C THR A 30 -9.51 11.70 -6.39
N ASN A 31 -9.62 13.04 -6.40
CA ASN A 31 -10.27 13.76 -7.49
C ASN A 31 -9.29 13.97 -8.64
N LYS A 32 -9.75 13.73 -9.87
CA LYS A 32 -8.96 14.02 -11.07
C LYS A 32 -8.55 15.49 -11.11
N ILE A 33 -7.30 15.73 -11.50
CA ILE A 33 -6.81 17.06 -11.86
C ILE A 33 -6.92 17.15 -13.40
N PRO A 34 -7.92 17.86 -13.96
CA PRO A 34 -8.26 17.74 -15.38
C PRO A 34 -7.12 18.09 -16.35
N ASN A 35 -6.22 18.98 -15.92
CA ASN A 35 -5.12 19.48 -16.74
C ASN A 35 -3.82 18.68 -16.56
N ILE A 36 -3.80 17.65 -15.72
CA ILE A 36 -2.62 16.80 -15.52
C ILE A 36 -3.02 15.37 -15.88
N TYR A 37 -2.68 14.96 -17.10
CA TYR A 37 -2.93 13.61 -17.59
C TYR A 37 -1.81 13.17 -18.51
N TYR A 38 -1.72 11.86 -18.69
CA TYR A 38 -0.79 11.20 -19.60
C TYR A 38 -1.59 10.43 -20.64
N ASP A 39 -1.28 10.62 -21.92
CA ASP A 39 -1.90 9.81 -22.98
C ASP A 39 -1.29 8.42 -22.97
N VAL A 40 -2.13 7.38 -22.92
CA VAL A 40 -1.69 5.98 -22.86
C VAL A 40 -1.39 5.50 -24.28
N LEU A 41 -0.10 5.36 -24.60
CA LEU A 41 0.36 4.90 -25.91
C LEU A 41 0.34 3.37 -26.01
N LYS A 42 0.91 2.70 -25.01
CA LYS A 42 0.85 1.23 -24.93
C LYS A 42 0.97 0.69 -23.51
N VAL A 43 0.40 -0.49 -23.30
CA VAL A 43 0.63 -1.30 -22.10
C VAL A 43 1.61 -2.43 -22.43
N ILE A 44 2.61 -2.63 -21.58
CA ILE A 44 3.68 -3.62 -21.79
C ILE A 44 3.50 -4.74 -20.75
N ARG A 45 3.40 -5.99 -21.21
CA ARG A 45 3.26 -7.16 -20.33
C ARG A 45 4.31 -8.23 -20.64
N ALA A 46 5.13 -8.56 -19.65
CA ALA A 46 5.99 -9.74 -19.71
C ALA A 46 5.20 -11.00 -19.31
N GLN A 47 5.12 -11.97 -20.22
CA GLN A 47 4.34 -13.20 -20.04
C GLN A 47 5.22 -14.43 -20.28
N ALA A 48 5.65 -15.09 -19.21
CA ALA A 48 6.57 -16.25 -19.27
C ALA A 48 7.82 -15.97 -20.14
N ASN A 49 7.78 -16.37 -21.43
CA ASN A 49 8.88 -16.32 -22.39
C ASN A 49 8.65 -15.29 -23.52
N GLU A 50 7.58 -14.50 -23.46
CA GLU A 50 7.28 -13.47 -24.47
C GLU A 50 6.95 -12.14 -23.78
N LYS A 51 7.22 -11.03 -24.46
CA LYS A 51 6.81 -9.70 -24.04
C LYS A 51 5.81 -9.16 -25.07
N LEU A 52 4.60 -8.84 -24.62
CA LEU A 52 3.56 -8.28 -25.49
C LEU A 52 3.36 -6.79 -25.21
N GLU A 53 3.10 -6.05 -26.29
CA GLU A 53 2.75 -4.64 -26.26
C GLU A 53 1.33 -4.46 -26.79
N TYR A 54 0.47 -3.87 -25.97
CA TYR A 54 -0.89 -3.51 -26.32
C TYR A 54 -0.90 -2.04 -26.75
N CYS A 55 -0.70 -1.81 -28.04
CA CYS A 55 -0.50 -0.48 -28.62
C CYS A 55 -1.84 0.15 -29.00
N ARG A 56 -2.08 1.35 -28.50
CA ARG A 56 -3.32 2.08 -28.72
C ARG A 56 -3.19 3.00 -29.93
N SER A 57 -4.09 2.85 -30.90
CA SER A 57 -4.20 3.69 -32.10
C SER A 57 -5.67 3.96 -32.41
N SER A 58 -6.13 3.82 -33.67
CA SER A 58 -7.56 3.70 -33.99
C SER A 58 -8.18 2.42 -33.43
N GLU A 59 -7.34 1.43 -33.17
CA GLU A 59 -7.64 0.12 -32.60
C GLU A 59 -6.51 -0.28 -31.63
N ILE A 60 -6.73 -1.32 -30.82
CA ILE A 60 -5.71 -1.86 -29.93
C ILE A 60 -5.00 -3.01 -30.65
N LYS A 61 -3.73 -2.78 -31.00
CA LYS A 61 -2.86 -3.76 -31.65
C LYS A 61 -2.05 -4.50 -30.60
N VAL A 62 -2.04 -5.83 -30.67
CA VAL A 62 -1.20 -6.68 -29.81
C VAL A 62 0.04 -7.05 -30.60
N ILE A 63 1.19 -6.57 -30.16
CA ILE A 63 2.48 -6.74 -30.84
C ILE A 63 3.39 -7.60 -29.97
N ASN A 64 4.11 -8.54 -30.60
CA ASN A 64 5.23 -9.20 -29.93
C ASN A 64 6.43 -8.24 -29.88
N ALA A 65 6.88 -7.86 -28.68
CA ALA A 65 7.95 -6.88 -28.51
C ALA A 65 9.30 -7.35 -29.05
N ASP A 66 9.54 -8.66 -29.10
CA ASP A 66 10.82 -9.24 -29.51
C ASP A 66 10.92 -9.38 -31.03
N THR A 67 9.81 -9.72 -31.71
CA THR A 67 9.78 -9.92 -33.17
C THR A 67 9.22 -8.71 -33.94
N GLY A 68 8.42 -7.87 -33.31
CA GLY A 68 7.69 -6.77 -33.95
C GLY A 68 6.40 -7.20 -34.66
N ASP A 69 6.02 -8.48 -34.59
CA ASP A 69 4.86 -9.00 -35.30
C ASP A 69 3.54 -8.55 -34.66
N GLU A 70 2.61 -8.07 -35.47
CA GLU A 70 1.22 -7.83 -35.07
C GLU A 70 0.49 -9.18 -34.96
N ILE A 71 0.08 -9.55 -33.75
CA ILE A 71 -0.57 -10.83 -33.45
C ILE A 71 -2.07 -10.74 -33.71
N CYS A 72 -2.69 -9.64 -33.29
CA CYS A 72 -4.08 -9.33 -33.56
C CYS A 72 -4.35 -7.84 -33.34
N SER A 73 -5.49 -7.40 -33.84
CA SER A 73 -6.03 -6.08 -33.57
C SER A 73 -7.49 -6.17 -33.13
N VAL A 74 -7.87 -5.31 -32.18
CA VAL A 74 -9.20 -5.32 -31.56
C VAL A 74 -9.73 -3.88 -31.45
N PRO A 75 -11.00 -3.62 -31.83
CA PRO A 75 -11.60 -2.30 -31.69
C PRO A 75 -11.63 -1.82 -30.24
N ILE A 76 -11.39 -0.52 -30.02
CA ILE A 76 -11.45 0.11 -28.68
C ILE A 76 -12.81 -0.12 -28.01
N ALA A 77 -13.90 -0.12 -28.79
CA ALA A 77 -15.25 -0.38 -28.28
C ALA A 77 -15.39 -1.75 -27.58
N ALA A 78 -14.61 -2.76 -28.00
CA ALA A 78 -14.59 -4.05 -27.33
C ALA A 78 -13.95 -3.95 -25.94
N PHE A 79 -12.88 -3.15 -25.77
CA PHE A 79 -12.28 -2.88 -24.47
C PHE A 79 -13.22 -2.10 -23.55
N VAL A 80 -13.98 -1.12 -24.08
CA VAL A 80 -15.01 -0.40 -23.32
C VAL A 80 -16.04 -1.39 -22.77
N ALA A 81 -16.66 -2.20 -23.63
CA ALA A 81 -17.66 -3.19 -23.22
C ALA A 81 -17.12 -4.20 -22.19
N GLN A 82 -15.88 -4.67 -22.37
CA GLN A 82 -15.27 -5.64 -21.47
C GLN A 82 -14.81 -5.04 -20.15
N THR A 83 -14.48 -3.75 -20.14
CA THR A 83 -14.24 -2.98 -18.91
C THR A 83 -15.51 -2.93 -18.06
N ASP A 84 -16.65 -2.62 -18.67
CA ASP A 84 -17.95 -2.57 -17.97
C ASP A 84 -18.35 -3.94 -17.42
N ASN A 85 -18.22 -5.00 -18.25
CA ASN A 85 -18.50 -6.37 -17.84
C ASN A 85 -17.62 -6.83 -16.68
N LEU A 86 -16.32 -6.51 -16.73
CA LEU A 86 -15.37 -6.86 -15.68
C LEU A 86 -15.67 -6.09 -14.38
N LEU A 87 -15.97 -4.79 -14.46
CA LEU A 87 -16.36 -4.01 -13.28
C LEU A 87 -17.63 -4.57 -12.63
N ALA A 88 -18.66 -4.87 -13.42
CA ALA A 88 -19.89 -5.47 -12.94
C ALA A 88 -19.64 -6.85 -12.30
N GLY A 89 -18.81 -7.68 -12.94
CA GLY A 89 -18.41 -8.99 -12.43
C GLY A 89 -17.67 -8.91 -11.09
N ILE A 90 -16.75 -7.95 -10.93
CA ILE A 90 -16.05 -7.70 -9.67
C ILE A 90 -17.03 -7.23 -8.59
N LYS A 91 -17.88 -6.24 -8.89
CA LYS A 91 -18.86 -5.67 -7.95
C LYS A 91 -19.88 -6.71 -7.46
N ALA A 92 -20.29 -7.63 -8.33
CA ALA A 92 -21.16 -8.74 -7.97
C ALA A 92 -20.53 -9.72 -6.96
N LYS A 93 -19.21 -9.65 -6.74
CA LYS A 93 -18.46 -10.47 -5.79
C LYS A 93 -17.95 -9.69 -4.59
N THR A 94 -18.24 -8.39 -4.49
CA THR A 94 -17.88 -7.59 -3.30
C THR A 94 -18.51 -8.19 -2.04
N GLY A 95 -17.69 -8.50 -1.04
CA GLY A 95 -18.11 -9.18 0.19
C GLY A 95 -18.02 -10.71 0.16
N SER A 96 -17.83 -11.32 -1.01
CA SER A 96 -17.54 -12.75 -1.12
C SER A 96 -16.08 -13.03 -0.73
N LYS A 97 -15.84 -14.17 -0.06
CA LYS A 97 -14.48 -14.62 0.27
C LYS A 97 -13.93 -15.52 -0.83
N GLY A 98 -12.65 -15.34 -1.14
CA GLY A 98 -11.90 -16.24 -2.01
C GLY A 98 -11.85 -15.81 -3.48
N ALA A 99 -11.25 -16.67 -4.30
CA ALA A 99 -11.12 -16.48 -5.72
C ALA A 99 -12.42 -16.87 -6.45
N PHE A 100 -12.70 -16.21 -7.57
CA PHE A 100 -13.89 -16.45 -8.40
C PHE A 100 -13.55 -16.38 -9.88
N GLU A 101 -14.47 -16.87 -10.72
CA GLU A 101 -14.34 -16.88 -12.18
C GLU A 101 -15.20 -15.81 -12.85
N LEU A 102 -14.69 -15.28 -13.96
CA LEU A 102 -15.42 -14.46 -14.93
C LEU A 102 -15.15 -15.02 -16.34
N PRO A 103 -15.89 -16.06 -16.79
CA PRO A 103 -15.57 -16.81 -18.01
C PRO A 103 -15.55 -15.96 -19.29
N ASP A 104 -16.51 -15.06 -19.45
CA ASP A 104 -16.63 -14.22 -20.65
C ASP A 104 -15.49 -13.20 -20.75
N VAL A 105 -15.20 -12.51 -19.64
CA VAL A 105 -14.05 -11.61 -19.53
C VAL A 105 -12.75 -12.37 -19.81
N TRP A 106 -12.62 -13.58 -19.26
CA TRP A 106 -11.42 -14.40 -19.49
C TRP A 106 -11.31 -14.89 -20.93
N SER A 107 -12.45 -15.15 -21.60
CA SER A 107 -12.48 -15.47 -23.03
C SER A 107 -11.91 -14.33 -23.86
N PHE A 108 -12.32 -13.09 -23.56
CA PHE A 108 -11.77 -11.90 -24.20
C PHE A 108 -10.29 -11.70 -23.88
N ALA A 109 -9.86 -11.85 -22.62
CA ALA A 109 -8.44 -11.76 -22.25
C ALA A 109 -7.57 -12.74 -23.07
N LYS A 110 -8.04 -13.97 -23.28
CA LYS A 110 -7.35 -14.96 -24.11
C LYS A 110 -7.30 -14.59 -25.60
N SER A 111 -8.33 -13.94 -26.15
CA SER A 111 -8.34 -13.55 -27.56
C SER A 111 -7.27 -12.51 -27.87
N ILE A 112 -6.93 -11.65 -26.90
CA ILE A 112 -5.82 -10.68 -26.96
C ILE A 112 -4.49 -11.23 -26.41
N LYS A 113 -4.36 -12.56 -26.32
CA LYS A 113 -3.16 -13.26 -25.84
C LYS A 113 -2.71 -12.85 -24.42
N CYS A 114 -3.63 -12.38 -23.57
CA CYS A 114 -3.37 -12.18 -22.15
C CYS A 114 -3.55 -13.52 -21.41
N LYS A 115 -2.46 -14.03 -20.83
CA LYS A 115 -2.37 -15.35 -20.19
C LYS A 115 -2.42 -15.27 -18.66
N THR A 116 -2.29 -14.07 -18.07
CA THR A 116 -2.27 -13.87 -16.62
C THR A 116 -3.17 -12.70 -16.21
N LEU A 117 -3.80 -12.82 -15.04
CA LEU A 117 -4.57 -11.71 -14.45
C LEU A 117 -3.67 -10.59 -13.95
N LYS A 118 -2.54 -10.96 -13.33
CA LYS A 118 -1.62 -10.07 -12.62
C LYS A 118 -0.18 -10.17 -13.11
N ALA A 119 0.65 -9.21 -12.70
CA ALA A 119 2.11 -9.31 -12.82
C ALA A 119 2.68 -10.46 -11.97
N LYS A 120 3.94 -10.83 -12.21
CA LYS A 120 4.62 -11.84 -11.37
C LYS A 120 4.83 -11.23 -9.99
N SER A 121 4.62 -11.99 -8.91
CA SER A 121 4.76 -11.49 -7.53
C SER A 121 6.16 -10.97 -7.15
N LYS A 122 7.18 -11.21 -7.98
CA LYS A 122 8.53 -10.68 -7.80
C LYS A 122 8.70 -9.26 -8.35
N ASP A 123 7.81 -8.84 -9.24
CA ASP A 123 7.81 -7.50 -9.83
C ASP A 123 7.06 -6.56 -8.88
N LYS A 124 7.61 -5.37 -8.64
CA LYS A 124 6.96 -4.34 -7.81
C LYS A 124 5.92 -3.53 -8.57
N ALA A 125 6.10 -3.42 -9.88
CA ALA A 125 5.14 -2.81 -10.78
C ALA A 125 4.12 -3.87 -11.23
N ASP A 126 2.85 -3.57 -11.03
CA ASP A 126 1.73 -4.40 -11.45
C ASP A 126 1.41 -4.20 -12.95
N ILE A 127 1.78 -3.03 -13.49
CA ILE A 127 1.61 -2.67 -14.90
C ILE A 127 2.73 -1.74 -15.39
N HIS A 128 3.14 -1.92 -16.64
CA HIS A 128 4.08 -1.02 -17.32
C HIS A 128 3.38 -0.30 -18.45
N LEU A 129 3.49 1.03 -18.48
CA LEU A 129 2.86 1.89 -19.46
C LEU A 129 3.92 2.71 -20.19
N MET A 130 3.83 2.79 -21.51
CA MET A 130 4.43 3.90 -22.23
C MET A 130 3.36 4.98 -22.38
N VAL A 131 3.67 6.17 -21.90
CA VAL A 131 2.76 7.30 -21.90
C VAL A 131 3.41 8.52 -22.51
N HIS A 132 2.59 9.36 -23.16
CA HIS A 132 3.00 10.69 -23.58
C HIS A 132 2.64 11.69 -22.47
N ASP A 133 3.65 12.34 -21.90
CA ASP A 133 3.46 13.46 -20.98
C ASP A 133 3.30 14.75 -21.78
N ILE A 134 2.07 15.27 -21.84
CA ILE A 134 1.74 16.50 -22.55
C ILE A 134 2.48 17.74 -22.00
N MET A 135 2.95 17.71 -20.74
CA MET A 135 3.62 18.83 -20.12
C MET A 135 5.10 18.88 -20.50
N SER A 136 5.77 17.73 -20.54
CA SER A 136 7.18 17.64 -20.93
C SER A 136 7.41 17.30 -22.41
N GLY A 137 6.36 16.89 -23.14
CA GLY A 137 6.41 16.48 -24.53
C GLY A 137 7.17 15.18 -24.77
N ARG A 138 7.32 14.33 -23.75
CA ARG A 138 8.14 13.10 -23.80
C ARG A 138 7.28 11.84 -23.74
N ASP A 139 7.79 10.82 -24.43
CA ASP A 139 7.28 9.46 -24.37
C ASP A 139 8.20 8.63 -23.48
N ASP A 140 7.70 8.26 -22.30
CA ASP A 140 8.47 7.53 -21.31
C ASP A 140 7.74 6.26 -20.88
N THR A 141 8.50 5.24 -20.47
CA THR A 141 7.95 3.99 -19.92
C THR A 141 8.07 3.96 -18.41
N PHE A 142 6.93 3.76 -17.74
CA PHE A 142 6.84 3.75 -16.29
C PHE A 142 6.20 2.47 -15.76
N GLY A 143 6.73 1.97 -14.65
CA GLY A 143 6.12 0.89 -13.88
C GLY A 143 5.24 1.46 -12.77
N PHE A 144 3.96 1.07 -12.74
CA PHE A 144 2.99 1.48 -11.72
C PHE A 144 2.57 0.31 -10.85
N SER A 145 2.38 0.57 -9.55
CA SER A 145 1.63 -0.33 -8.68
C SER A 145 0.14 0.02 -8.74
N ILE A 146 -0.73 -0.99 -8.71
CA ILE A 146 -2.19 -0.84 -8.75
C ILE A 146 -2.73 -1.06 -7.34
N LYS A 147 -3.53 -0.10 -6.86
CA LYS A 147 -4.26 -0.22 -5.60
C LYS A 147 -5.76 -0.09 -5.88
N SER A 148 -6.50 -1.15 -5.62
CA SER A 148 -7.93 -1.20 -5.90
C SER A 148 -8.77 -0.96 -4.64
N GLN A 149 -9.74 -0.06 -4.75
CA GLN A 149 -10.77 0.18 -3.74
C GLN A 149 -11.96 -0.77 -3.90
N LEU A 150 -12.12 -1.41 -5.08
CA LEU A 150 -13.22 -2.37 -5.35
C LEU A 150 -13.26 -3.55 -4.37
N GLY A 151 -12.12 -3.87 -3.75
CA GLY A 151 -11.96 -4.93 -2.75
C GLY A 151 -11.74 -4.41 -1.33
N SER A 152 -11.13 -5.26 -0.50
CA SER A 152 -10.63 -4.83 0.80
C SER A 152 -9.39 -3.95 0.64
N PRO A 153 -9.15 -2.97 1.53
CA PRO A 153 -8.00 -2.08 1.40
C PRO A 153 -6.68 -2.84 1.36
N SER A 154 -5.84 -2.47 0.40
CA SER A 154 -4.53 -3.08 0.23
C SER A 154 -3.57 -2.69 1.36
N THR A 155 -2.54 -3.51 1.55
CA THR A 155 -1.49 -3.27 2.55
C THR A 155 -0.33 -2.54 1.89
N LEU A 156 0.10 -1.44 2.49
CA LEU A 156 1.29 -0.67 2.11
C LEU A 156 2.53 -1.24 2.80
N PHE A 157 2.46 -1.42 4.13
CA PHE A 157 3.55 -1.94 4.95
C PHE A 157 3.11 -3.26 5.58
N ASN A 158 3.67 -4.37 5.12
CA ASN A 158 3.25 -5.71 5.54
C ASN A 158 3.79 -6.08 6.91
N ALA A 159 2.93 -6.64 7.76
CA ALA A 159 3.34 -7.19 9.03
C ALA A 159 4.18 -8.46 8.87
N SER A 160 5.21 -8.58 9.70
CA SER A 160 6.05 -9.77 9.85
C SER A 160 6.64 -9.81 11.26
N GLY A 161 7.40 -10.85 11.61
CA GLY A 161 8.19 -10.80 12.85
C GLY A 161 9.20 -9.63 12.85
N ALA A 162 9.63 -9.17 11.67
CA ALA A 162 10.53 -8.03 11.55
C ALA A 162 9.88 -6.68 11.88
N THR A 163 8.54 -6.60 11.99
CA THR A 163 7.80 -5.38 12.33
C THR A 163 7.36 -5.36 13.80
N ASN A 164 8.03 -6.15 14.66
CA ASN A 164 7.83 -6.11 16.10
C ASN A 164 8.65 -4.96 16.73
N PHE A 165 8.00 -4.28 17.67
CA PHE A 165 8.59 -3.24 18.51
C PHE A 165 8.47 -3.70 19.96
N THR A 166 9.59 -3.73 20.67
CA THR A 166 9.65 -4.14 22.08
C THR A 166 9.53 -2.90 22.97
N TYR A 167 8.65 -3.02 23.96
CA TYR A 167 8.43 -2.03 24.99
C TYR A 167 8.66 -2.66 26.36
N LYS A 168 9.16 -1.87 27.30
CA LYS A 168 9.28 -2.22 28.71
C LYS A 168 8.04 -1.72 29.46
N ILE A 169 7.51 -2.53 30.37
CA ILE A 169 6.45 -2.08 31.28
C ILE A 169 7.10 -1.29 32.43
N VAL A 170 6.57 -0.10 32.69
CA VAL A 170 7.04 0.84 33.72
C VAL A 170 5.91 1.27 34.65
N GLY A 171 6.25 1.96 35.74
CA GLY A 171 5.29 2.45 36.75
C GLY A 171 4.86 1.37 37.75
N HIS A 172 4.39 0.22 37.27
CA HIS A 172 3.98 -0.92 38.10
C HIS A 172 4.42 -2.25 37.48
N LYS A 173 5.04 -3.13 38.29
CA LYS A 173 5.39 -4.50 37.87
C LYS A 173 4.18 -5.40 38.13
N LEU A 174 3.62 -5.96 37.05
CA LEU A 174 2.42 -6.79 37.15
C LEU A 174 2.73 -8.13 37.84
N THR A 175 1.81 -8.56 38.69
CA THR A 175 1.73 -9.90 39.28
C THR A 175 1.26 -10.92 38.25
N GLY A 176 1.46 -12.22 38.53
CA GLY A 176 0.99 -13.29 37.63
C GLY A 176 -0.54 -13.27 37.39
N SER A 177 -1.32 -12.87 38.39
CA SER A 177 -2.77 -12.66 38.24
C SER A 177 -3.11 -11.48 37.34
N GLU A 178 -2.40 -10.36 37.47
CA GLU A 178 -2.62 -9.19 36.61
C GLU A 178 -2.21 -9.48 35.16
N ILE A 179 -1.11 -10.20 34.94
CA ILE A 179 -0.71 -10.67 33.60
C ILE A 179 -1.79 -11.57 32.99
N SER A 180 -2.35 -12.50 33.78
CA SER A 180 -3.43 -13.38 33.33
C SER A 180 -4.68 -12.58 32.92
N THR A 181 -5.05 -11.58 33.73
CA THR A 181 -6.14 -10.63 33.40
C THR A 181 -5.85 -9.86 32.11
N PHE A 182 -4.64 -9.30 31.99
CA PHE A 182 -4.19 -8.60 30.78
C PHE A 182 -4.31 -9.49 29.53
N HIS A 183 -3.88 -10.75 29.61
CA HIS A 183 -3.98 -11.69 28.48
C HIS A 183 -5.42 -12.04 28.12
N GLY A 184 -6.33 -12.05 29.10
CA GLY A 184 -7.76 -12.34 28.93
C GLY A 184 -8.54 -11.31 28.10
N PHE A 185 -8.07 -10.07 28.03
CA PHE A 185 -8.73 -9.05 27.20
C PHE A 185 -8.60 -9.34 25.70
N LYS A 186 -9.72 -9.21 24.99
CA LYS A 186 -9.79 -9.41 23.54
C LYS A 186 -9.22 -8.22 22.77
N LEU A 187 -9.63 -7.01 23.13
CA LEU A 187 -9.19 -5.77 22.47
C LEU A 187 -7.92 -5.24 23.15
N PHE A 188 -7.02 -4.68 22.36
CA PHE A 188 -5.84 -4.02 22.92
C PHE A 188 -6.20 -2.76 23.70
N LYS A 189 -7.22 -2.01 23.29
CA LYS A 189 -7.68 -0.86 24.06
C LYS A 189 -7.94 -1.23 25.53
N ASP A 190 -8.68 -2.31 25.78
CA ASP A 190 -8.98 -2.79 27.13
C ASP A 190 -7.72 -3.24 27.88
N LYS A 191 -6.75 -3.84 27.18
CA LYS A 191 -5.44 -4.19 27.74
C LYS A 191 -4.68 -2.95 28.24
N PHE A 192 -4.69 -1.87 27.46
CA PHE A 192 -4.02 -0.62 27.80
C PHE A 192 -4.77 0.18 28.87
N ASP A 193 -6.10 0.20 28.84
CA ASP A 193 -6.92 0.78 29.91
C ASP A 193 -6.65 0.07 31.25
N PHE A 194 -6.49 -1.26 31.23
CA PHE A 194 -6.13 -2.04 32.41
C PHE A 194 -4.73 -1.68 32.93
N LEU A 195 -3.71 -1.60 32.06
CA LEU A 195 -2.37 -1.16 32.47
C LEU A 195 -2.43 0.22 33.15
N ALA A 196 -3.12 1.19 32.53
CA ALA A 196 -3.27 2.53 33.07
C ALA A 196 -3.97 2.53 34.45
N SER A 197 -4.97 1.67 34.64
CA SER A 197 -5.68 1.55 35.94
C SER A 197 -4.79 1.06 37.09
N LEU A 198 -3.69 0.37 36.77
CA LEU A 198 -2.69 -0.09 37.73
C LEU A 198 -1.55 0.92 37.92
N GLY A 199 -1.59 2.07 37.25
CA GLY A 199 -0.47 3.00 37.18
C GLY A 199 0.72 2.47 36.38
N ALA A 200 0.50 1.46 35.53
CA ALA A 200 1.49 0.95 34.59
C ALA A 200 1.39 1.67 33.24
N ASP A 201 2.53 1.80 32.56
CA ASP A 201 2.60 2.21 31.15
C ASP A 201 3.70 1.40 30.43
N ILE A 202 3.89 1.67 29.15
CA ILE A 202 4.97 1.09 28.35
C ILE A 202 5.91 2.16 27.79
N GLU A 203 7.20 1.86 27.79
CA GLU A 203 8.26 2.67 27.20
C GLU A 203 8.95 1.89 26.08
N PHE A 204 9.16 2.54 24.94
CA PHE A 204 9.84 1.92 23.80
C PHE A 204 11.30 1.59 24.14
N VAL A 205 11.74 0.37 23.80
CA VAL A 205 13.12 -0.09 24.01
C VAL A 205 13.85 -0.19 22.69
N GLU A 206 13.32 -1.00 21.77
CA GLU A 206 13.95 -1.25 20.48
C GLU A 206 12.97 -1.79 19.44
N THR A 207 13.31 -1.60 18.17
CA THR A 207 12.74 -2.38 17.08
C THR A 207 13.44 -3.74 17.05
N ASP A 208 12.69 -4.84 17.09
CA ASP A 208 13.26 -6.19 17.17
C ASP A 208 14.20 -6.51 15.99
N ASN A 209 13.93 -5.92 14.82
CA ASN A 209 14.73 -6.11 13.62
C ASN A 209 15.65 -4.90 13.37
N LYS A 210 16.96 -5.15 13.40
CA LYS A 210 17.99 -4.13 13.18
C LYS A 210 17.94 -3.50 11.78
N THR A 211 17.49 -4.24 10.77
CA THR A 211 17.32 -3.70 9.41
C THR A 211 16.16 -2.73 9.36
N LEU A 212 15.02 -3.04 10.01
CA LEU A 212 13.91 -2.10 10.10
C LEU A 212 14.29 -0.86 10.91
N ASP A 213 14.99 -1.03 12.04
CA ASP A 213 15.54 0.10 12.82
C ASP A 213 16.40 1.02 11.95
N PHE A 214 17.34 0.45 11.20
CA PHE A 214 18.17 1.19 10.25
C PHE A 214 17.34 1.90 9.17
N ASN A 215 16.38 1.18 8.56
CA ASN A 215 15.53 1.71 7.50
C ASN A 215 14.68 2.90 7.97
N LEU A 216 14.18 2.86 9.21
CA LEU A 216 13.48 3.99 9.82
C LEU A 216 14.45 5.15 10.07
N LYS A 217 15.65 4.88 10.58
CA LYS A 217 16.71 5.88 10.81
C LYS A 217 17.16 6.58 9.53
N MET A 218 17.06 5.93 8.37
CA MET A 218 17.32 6.54 7.06
C MET A 218 16.35 7.67 6.72
N VAL A 219 15.17 7.74 7.36
CA VAL A 219 14.23 8.87 7.21
C VAL A 219 14.62 10.01 8.15
N MET A 220 14.85 9.67 9.42
CA MET A 220 15.45 10.51 10.47
C MET A 220 15.85 9.65 11.66
N THR A 221 16.86 10.06 12.41
CA THR A 221 17.43 9.31 13.53
C THR A 221 16.39 8.88 14.57
N GLU A 222 15.41 9.72 14.88
CA GLU A 222 14.38 9.47 15.89
C GLU A 222 13.13 8.77 15.34
N MET A 223 13.09 8.43 14.05
CA MET A 223 11.92 7.78 13.42
C MET A 223 11.51 6.47 14.12
N PRO A 224 12.40 5.59 14.61
CA PRO A 224 11.99 4.42 15.38
C PRO A 224 11.16 4.78 16.62
N VAL A 225 11.56 5.83 17.36
CA VAL A 225 10.85 6.29 18.57
C VAL A 225 9.52 6.94 18.21
N VAL A 226 9.51 7.81 17.18
CA VAL A 226 8.28 8.42 16.67
C VAL A 226 7.27 7.36 16.24
N PHE A 227 7.71 6.37 15.45
CA PHE A 227 6.85 5.31 14.97
C PHE A 227 6.36 4.40 16.12
N ALA A 228 7.20 4.12 17.11
CA ALA A 228 6.81 3.40 18.31
C ALA A 228 5.74 4.14 19.12
N GLU A 229 5.84 5.45 19.28
CA GLU A 229 4.79 6.22 19.97
C GLU A 229 3.48 6.22 19.18
N MET A 230 3.54 6.35 17.85
CA MET A 230 2.34 6.20 17.00
C MET A 230 1.68 4.83 17.21
N ILE A 231 2.47 3.75 17.31
CA ILE A 231 1.98 2.39 17.60
C ILE A 231 1.32 2.34 18.99
N LYS A 232 1.93 2.95 20.00
CA LYS A 232 1.38 3.04 21.36
C LYS A 232 0.03 3.74 21.37
N TYR A 233 -0.10 4.91 20.75
CA TYR A 233 -1.38 5.64 20.63
C TYR A 233 -2.45 4.85 19.89
N TYR A 234 -2.07 4.15 18.82
CA TYR A 234 -2.98 3.26 18.11
C TYR A 234 -3.53 2.16 19.03
N TYR A 235 -2.67 1.50 19.79
CA TYR A 235 -3.08 0.41 20.68
C TYR A 235 -3.83 0.86 21.94
N GLN A 236 -3.62 2.11 22.37
CA GLN A 236 -4.46 2.80 23.35
C GLN A 236 -5.83 3.23 22.78
N GLY A 237 -6.08 3.01 21.48
CA GLY A 237 -7.35 3.32 20.82
C GLY A 237 -7.57 4.81 20.55
N LYS A 238 -6.49 5.61 20.43
CA LYS A 238 -6.58 7.07 20.20
C LYS A 238 -6.95 7.42 18.76
N SER A 239 -6.29 6.79 17.79
CA SER A 239 -6.61 6.89 16.36
C SER A 239 -6.02 5.70 15.60
N TYR A 240 -6.53 5.45 14.41
CA TYR A 240 -5.93 4.54 13.42
C TYR A 240 -5.26 5.31 12.27
N SER A 241 -5.62 6.57 12.03
CA SER A 241 -5.12 7.36 10.90
C SER A 241 -3.67 7.76 11.10
N ILE A 242 -2.83 7.55 10.09
CA ILE A 242 -1.42 7.96 10.17
C ILE A 242 -1.30 9.47 10.39
N SER A 243 -2.14 10.28 9.74
CA SER A 243 -2.09 11.73 9.90
C SER A 243 -2.44 12.20 11.31
N GLU A 244 -3.47 11.60 11.91
CA GLU A 244 -3.90 11.94 13.27
C GLU A 244 -2.89 11.46 14.32
N LEU A 245 -2.37 10.24 14.18
CA LEU A 245 -1.31 9.73 15.05
C LEU A 245 -0.04 10.58 14.97
N THR A 246 0.30 11.09 13.79
CA THR A 246 1.43 12.01 13.60
C THR A 246 1.21 13.33 14.34
N ASN A 247 0.00 13.89 14.30
CA ASN A 247 -0.35 15.11 15.05
C ASN A 247 -0.21 14.89 16.56
N MET A 248 -0.75 13.78 17.07
CA MET A 248 -0.66 13.46 18.50
C MET A 248 0.80 13.35 18.97
N VAL A 249 1.67 12.72 18.17
CA VAL A 249 3.11 12.62 18.48
C VAL A 249 3.82 13.97 18.38
N ALA A 250 3.43 14.84 17.44
CA ALA A 250 3.97 16.19 17.35
C ALA A 250 3.62 17.04 18.58
N GLU A 251 2.36 16.97 19.03
CA GLU A 251 1.83 17.65 20.21
C GLU A 251 2.47 17.14 21.51
N ALA A 252 2.80 15.85 21.59
CA ALA A 252 3.48 15.25 22.73
C ALA A 252 4.91 15.76 22.94
N GLY A 253 5.50 16.43 21.94
CA GLY A 253 6.82 17.05 22.08
C GLY A 253 7.99 16.07 22.17
N LEU A 254 7.84 14.86 21.63
CA LEU A 254 8.87 13.80 21.64
C LEU A 254 10.19 14.20 20.98
N ILE A 255 10.11 15.16 20.06
CA ILE A 255 11.26 15.79 19.42
C ILE A 255 11.24 17.29 19.69
N SER A 256 12.40 17.94 19.59
CA SER A 256 12.53 19.38 19.76
C SER A 256 12.97 20.02 18.45
N THR A 257 12.04 20.66 17.75
CA THR A 257 12.29 21.40 16.52
C THR A 257 11.59 22.76 16.56
N LEU A 258 11.73 23.57 15.50
CA LEU A 258 11.03 24.85 15.40
C LEU A 258 9.51 24.68 15.38
N ASP A 259 9.02 23.67 14.67
CA ASP A 259 7.61 23.27 14.60
C ASP A 259 7.53 21.75 14.38
N ASN A 260 7.17 21.03 15.44
CA ASN A 260 7.11 19.58 15.42
C ASN A 260 6.04 19.05 14.45
N THR A 261 4.94 19.77 14.28
CA THR A 261 3.85 19.36 13.38
C THR A 261 4.35 19.40 11.94
N VAL A 262 4.93 20.52 11.52
CA VAL A 262 5.50 20.65 10.17
C VAL A 262 6.61 19.63 9.94
N TYR A 263 7.52 19.46 10.91
CA TYR A 263 8.64 18.55 10.78
C TYR A 263 8.20 17.08 10.69
N LEU A 264 7.31 16.61 11.58
CA LEU A 264 6.84 15.22 11.56
C LEU A 264 5.94 14.93 10.38
N HIS A 265 5.11 15.87 9.93
CA HIS A 265 4.34 15.69 8.68
C HIS A 265 5.26 15.43 7.51
N HIS A 266 6.33 16.21 7.39
CA HIS A 266 7.31 16.01 6.34
C HIS A 266 7.97 14.62 6.45
N LYS A 267 8.45 14.26 7.65
CA LYS A 267 9.21 13.02 7.85
C LYS A 267 8.36 11.75 7.74
N VAL A 268 7.12 11.77 8.23
CA VAL A 268 6.19 10.65 8.05
C VAL A 268 5.76 10.52 6.58
N LYS A 269 5.56 11.62 5.85
CA LYS A 269 5.34 11.59 4.40
C LYS A 269 6.52 10.96 3.64
N GLU A 270 7.75 11.29 4.02
CA GLU A 270 8.96 10.66 3.47
C GLU A 270 9.02 9.16 3.77
N MET A 271 8.74 8.75 5.01
CA MET A 271 8.68 7.33 5.39
C MET A 271 7.66 6.56 4.54
N LEU A 272 6.43 7.07 4.43
CA LEU A 272 5.38 6.45 3.62
C LEU A 272 5.76 6.36 2.14
N THR A 273 6.45 7.39 1.63
CA THR A 273 6.96 7.42 0.25
C THR A 273 8.02 6.35 0.04
N ASN A 274 8.99 6.23 0.95
CA ASN A 274 10.03 5.21 0.87
C ASN A 274 9.41 3.81 0.91
N ILE A 275 8.45 3.54 1.81
CA ILE A 275 7.73 2.26 1.84
C ILE A 275 7.02 2.00 0.52
N ALA A 276 6.33 3.01 -0.01
CA ALA A 276 5.57 2.88 -1.25
C ALA A 276 6.45 2.57 -2.47
N LEU A 277 7.69 3.05 -2.47
CA LEU A 277 8.60 3.00 -3.62
C LEU A 277 9.74 1.98 -3.49
N GLY A 278 9.85 1.22 -2.40
CA GLY A 278 10.79 0.10 -2.31
C GLY A 278 11.17 -0.36 -0.91
N MET A 279 11.06 0.49 0.11
CA MET A 279 11.48 0.16 1.47
C MET A 279 10.63 -0.96 2.08
N VAL A 280 11.27 -2.06 2.45
CA VAL A 280 10.64 -3.21 3.11
C VAL A 280 11.32 -3.51 4.45
N PRO A 281 10.65 -4.17 5.42
CA PRO A 281 11.18 -4.31 6.78
C PRO A 281 12.52 -5.04 6.90
N ASN A 282 12.75 -6.07 6.07
CA ASN A 282 13.84 -7.02 6.27
C ASN A 282 14.94 -6.94 5.18
N THR A 283 14.98 -5.85 4.43
CA THR A 283 16.01 -5.58 3.42
C THR A 283 16.54 -4.18 3.64
N MET A 284 17.87 -4.02 3.68
CA MET A 284 18.51 -2.74 3.94
C MET A 284 18.10 -1.72 2.87
N TRP A 285 17.59 -0.58 3.31
CA TRP A 285 17.14 0.49 2.43
C TRP A 285 18.32 1.35 2.00
N THR A 286 18.59 1.38 0.70
CA THR A 286 19.68 2.18 0.12
C THR A 286 19.24 3.59 -0.27
N GLY A 287 17.94 3.83 -0.37
CA GLY A 287 17.36 5.06 -0.93
C GLY A 287 16.93 4.95 -2.39
N ASP A 288 17.24 3.83 -3.06
CA ASP A 288 16.91 3.63 -4.47
C ASP A 288 15.44 3.20 -4.66
N TYR A 289 14.69 3.96 -5.44
CA TYR A 289 13.30 3.63 -5.75
C TYR A 289 13.21 2.52 -6.81
N GLU A 290 12.43 1.49 -6.52
CA GLU A 290 12.16 0.37 -7.42
C GLU A 290 10.98 0.64 -8.36
N ALA A 291 10.02 1.49 -7.94
CA ALA A 291 8.89 1.92 -8.75
C ALA A 291 9.16 3.29 -9.36
N THR A 292 8.95 3.43 -10.69
CA THR A 292 9.27 4.66 -11.43
C THR A 292 8.05 5.49 -11.80
N GLY A 293 6.87 4.87 -11.93
CA GLY A 293 5.61 5.55 -12.29
C GLY A 293 4.83 6.07 -11.10
N GLY A 294 4.85 5.36 -9.98
CA GLY A 294 3.97 5.64 -8.84
C GLY A 294 2.76 4.73 -8.84
N TYR A 295 1.60 5.23 -8.38
CA TYR A 295 0.44 4.38 -8.09
C TYR A 295 -0.72 4.68 -9.05
N ILE A 296 -1.46 3.65 -9.44
CA ILE A 296 -2.78 3.76 -10.07
C ILE A 296 -3.81 3.31 -9.05
N ILE A 297 -4.78 4.18 -8.75
CA ILE A 297 -5.92 3.86 -7.89
C ILE A 297 -7.11 3.51 -8.76
N VAL A 298 -7.64 2.30 -8.55
CA VAL A 298 -8.96 1.91 -9.07
C VAL A 298 -9.99 2.28 -8.01
N LYS A 299 -10.82 3.28 -8.31
CA LYS A 299 -11.84 3.79 -7.39
C LYS A 299 -13.03 2.84 -7.26
N ASP A 300 -13.84 3.01 -6.22
CA ASP A 300 -15.07 2.23 -6.00
C ASP A 300 -16.10 2.39 -7.13
N ASP A 301 -16.13 3.54 -7.80
CA ASP A 301 -16.98 3.80 -8.96
C ASP A 301 -16.46 3.12 -10.24
N GLY A 302 -15.21 2.63 -10.25
CA GLY A 302 -14.52 2.04 -11.39
C GLY A 302 -13.62 3.03 -12.14
N ASP A 303 -13.67 4.31 -11.81
CA ASP A 303 -12.75 5.27 -12.43
C ASP A 303 -11.31 5.03 -11.98
N ILE A 304 -10.34 5.40 -12.81
CA ILE A 304 -8.92 5.24 -12.49
C ILE A 304 -8.19 6.58 -12.51
N VAL A 305 -7.30 6.74 -11.55
CA VAL A 305 -6.41 7.91 -11.44
C VAL A 305 -5.01 7.45 -11.07
N CYS A 306 -4.01 8.27 -11.38
CA CYS A 306 -2.63 8.02 -10.96
C CYS A 306 -2.14 9.06 -9.96
N TYR A 307 -1.22 8.62 -9.10
CA TYR A 307 -0.33 9.46 -8.33
C TYR A 307 1.07 9.21 -8.86
N HIS A 308 1.44 10.01 -9.86
CA HIS A 308 2.78 9.92 -10.45
C HIS A 308 3.82 10.49 -9.49
N ILE A 309 4.98 9.85 -9.39
CA ILE A 309 6.09 10.29 -8.53
C ILE A 309 6.54 11.74 -8.85
N TYR A 310 6.42 12.20 -10.10
CA TYR A 310 6.73 13.57 -10.48
C TYR A 310 5.75 14.59 -9.88
N ASN A 311 4.52 14.19 -9.59
CA ASN A 311 3.60 14.98 -8.79
C ASN A 311 3.80 14.67 -7.29
N HIS A 312 5.03 14.91 -6.81
CA HIS A 312 5.52 14.48 -5.50
C HIS A 312 4.65 14.94 -4.35
N ASN A 313 4.15 16.17 -4.42
CA ASN A 313 3.29 16.74 -3.37
C ASN A 313 1.94 16.02 -3.31
N ALA A 314 1.30 15.78 -4.45
CA ALA A 314 0.03 15.04 -4.47
C ALA A 314 0.22 13.60 -3.98
N PHE A 315 1.28 12.93 -4.43
CA PHE A 315 1.63 11.58 -3.99
C PHE A 315 1.84 11.52 -2.46
N LYS A 316 2.71 12.36 -1.91
CA LYS A 316 2.98 12.44 -0.47
C LYS A 316 1.73 12.73 0.35
N ASN A 317 0.92 13.69 -0.09
CA ASN A 317 -0.30 14.08 0.62
C ASN A 317 -1.36 12.98 0.56
N TYR A 318 -1.52 12.30 -0.58
CA TYR A 318 -2.41 11.15 -0.69
C TYR A 318 -2.00 10.03 0.28
N MET A 319 -0.72 9.64 0.28
CA MET A 319 -0.21 8.59 1.16
C MET A 319 -0.47 8.92 2.63
N PHE A 320 -0.22 10.16 3.04
CA PHE A 320 -0.41 10.60 4.43
C PHE A 320 -1.88 10.65 4.86
N ALA A 321 -2.77 11.11 3.98
CA ALA A 321 -4.20 11.23 4.28
C ALA A 321 -4.97 9.91 4.16
N ASN A 322 -4.49 8.96 3.34
CA ASN A 322 -5.23 7.75 2.98
C ASN A 322 -4.58 6.48 3.51
N THR A 323 -3.79 6.55 4.58
CA THR A 323 -3.21 5.37 5.24
C THR A 323 -3.53 5.32 6.73
N ARG A 324 -3.59 4.09 7.26
CA ARG A 324 -3.89 3.78 8.65
C ARG A 324 -3.10 2.60 9.18
N PHE A 325 -2.93 2.52 10.49
CA PHE A 325 -2.53 1.29 11.16
C PHE A 325 -3.67 0.29 11.23
N ASP A 326 -3.30 -0.98 11.17
CA ASP A 326 -4.18 -2.13 11.36
C ASP A 326 -3.44 -3.19 12.16
N THR A 327 -4.17 -3.92 13.00
CA THR A 327 -3.60 -4.95 13.88
C THR A 327 -3.47 -6.26 13.09
N PRO A 328 -2.25 -6.78 12.88
CA PRO A 328 -2.06 -8.03 12.15
C PRO A 328 -2.30 -9.24 13.05
N SER A 329 -2.14 -10.46 12.50
CA SER A 329 -2.33 -11.69 13.26
C SER A 329 -1.29 -11.82 14.39
N LYS A 330 -1.77 -11.77 15.65
CA LYS A 330 -0.95 -11.96 16.86
C LYS A 330 -0.12 -13.23 16.81
N THR A 331 -0.76 -14.37 16.52
CA THR A 331 -0.11 -15.68 16.49
C THR A 331 0.91 -15.78 15.37
N LYS A 332 0.63 -15.22 14.19
CA LYS A 332 1.55 -15.27 13.05
C LYS A 332 2.83 -14.46 13.29
N HIS A 333 2.76 -13.39 14.08
CA HIS A 333 3.86 -12.44 14.24
C HIS A 333 4.46 -12.40 15.66
N GLY A 334 3.88 -13.14 16.61
CA GLY A 334 4.46 -13.36 17.94
C GLY A 334 4.46 -12.12 18.83
N PHE A 335 3.34 -11.39 18.90
CA PHE A 335 3.23 -10.16 19.69
C PHE A 335 1.94 -10.12 20.54
N GLY A 336 1.86 -9.15 21.46
CA GLY A 336 0.67 -8.89 22.27
C GLY A 336 0.61 -9.61 23.62
N ASN A 337 1.69 -10.28 24.01
CA ASN A 337 1.83 -10.94 25.31
C ASN A 337 2.96 -10.28 26.11
N ILE A 338 2.72 -10.09 27.41
CA ILE A 338 3.74 -9.75 28.39
C ILE A 338 4.69 -10.94 28.61
N TYR A 339 5.99 -10.67 28.66
CA TYR A 339 7.04 -11.64 28.98
C TYR A 339 8.07 -11.01 29.94
N GLU A 340 8.84 -11.84 30.65
CA GLU A 340 9.81 -11.38 31.66
C GLU A 340 11.24 -11.80 31.27
N VAL A 341 12.18 -10.88 31.39
CA VAL A 341 13.63 -11.09 31.19
C VAL A 341 14.36 -10.37 32.32
N ASP A 342 15.21 -11.09 33.06
CA ASP A 342 16.01 -10.54 34.16
C ASP A 342 15.21 -9.73 35.19
N GLY A 343 14.01 -10.21 35.54
CA GLY A 343 13.13 -9.53 36.49
C GLY A 343 12.36 -8.33 35.94
N GLN A 344 12.52 -7.99 34.66
CA GLN A 344 11.85 -6.87 33.98
C GLN A 344 10.78 -7.39 33.02
N GLN A 345 9.65 -6.68 32.92
CA GLN A 345 8.52 -7.08 32.08
C GLN A 345 8.48 -6.28 30.78
N TYR A 346 8.18 -6.98 29.69
CA TYR A 346 8.18 -6.44 28.34
C TYR A 346 6.94 -6.85 27.57
N LEU A 347 6.59 -6.05 26.56
CA LEU A 347 5.48 -6.27 25.64
C LEU A 347 5.95 -5.99 24.22
N LYS A 348 5.68 -6.92 23.30
CA LYS A 348 5.86 -6.68 21.86
C LYS A 348 4.55 -6.20 21.24
N LEU A 349 4.64 -5.16 20.41
CA LEU A 349 3.56 -4.67 19.54
C LEU A 349 3.99 -4.76 18.07
N ASN A 350 3.02 -4.87 17.17
CA ASN A 350 3.26 -5.00 15.73
C ASN A 350 2.16 -4.30 14.95
N VAL A 351 2.47 -3.65 13.84
CA VAL A 351 1.47 -3.02 12.99
C VAL A 351 1.69 -3.36 11.52
N GLN A 352 0.62 -3.29 10.75
CA GLN A 352 0.69 -3.11 9.30
C GLN A 352 0.09 -1.74 8.93
N ILE A 353 0.60 -1.13 7.86
CA ILE A 353 -0.01 0.08 7.28
C ILE A 353 -0.87 -0.33 6.10
N ARG A 354 -2.13 0.09 6.10
CA ARG A 354 -3.10 -0.19 5.04
C ARG A 354 -3.71 1.09 4.52
N PHE A 355 -4.23 1.05 3.31
CA PHE A 355 -5.01 2.16 2.78
C PHE A 355 -6.35 2.31 3.52
N VAL A 356 -6.84 3.53 3.58
CA VAL A 356 -8.24 3.83 3.93
C VAL A 356 -9.10 3.54 2.69
N LYS A 357 -10.35 3.15 2.92
CA LYS A 357 -11.29 2.92 1.82
C LYS A 357 -11.97 4.21 1.46
#